data_AF-A0A7C6J0R5-F1
#
_entry.id   AF-A0A7C6J0R5-F1
#
_cell.length_a   1.000
_cell.length_b   1.000
_cell.length_c   1.000
_cell.angle_alpha   90.00
_cell.angle_beta   90.00
_cell.angle_gamma   90.00
#
_symmetry.space_group_name_H-M   'P 1'
#
loop_
_entity.id
_entity.type
_entity.pdbx_description
1 polymer ?
#
loop_
_entity_poly.entity_id
_entity_poly.type
_entity_poly.pdbx_seq_one_letter_code
_entity_poly.pdbx_strand_id
1 'polypeptide(L)' 'MDYQRLVKELRVKLILSQQEFADLLNVSFASINRWETGKHEPTIKIKRKIVELCKTNNIDLEEKE' A
#
# COMPACT_ATOMS: atom_id res chain seq x y z
N MET A 1 12.44 2.83 0.77
CA MET A 1 11.11 2.20 0.61
C MET A 1 10.09 3.30 0.42
N ASP A 2 9.67 3.51 -0.82
CA ASP A 2 8.60 4.44 -1.14
C ASP A 2 7.23 3.78 -0.86
N TYR A 3 6.64 4.09 0.30
CA TYR A 3 5.32 3.57 0.65
C TYR A 3 4.19 4.14 -0.20
N GLN A 4 4.34 5.35 -0.74
CA GLN A 4 3.34 5.92 -1.64
C GLN A 4 3.25 5.07 -2.92
N ARG A 5 4.40 4.77 -3.53
CA ARG A 5 4.49 3.87 -4.68
C ARG A 5 3.99 2.47 -4.31
N LEU A 6 4.50 1.86 -3.25
CA LEU A 6 4.19 0.47 -2.89
C LEU A 6 2.70 0.25 -2.64
N VAL A 7 2.02 1.17 -1.94
CA VAL A 7 0.57 1.11 -1.69
C VAL A 7 -0.19 1.09 -3.02
N LYS A 8 0.16 2.01 -3.93
CA LYS A 8 -0.51 2.14 -5.23
C LYS A 8 -0.23 0.93 -6.13
N GLU A 9 1.03 0.49 -6.21
CA GLU A 9 1.46 -0.65 -7.01
C GLU A 9 0.79 -1.94 -6.53
N LEU A 10 0.77 -2.18 -5.22
CA LEU A 10 0.10 -3.33 -4.62
C LEU A 10 -1.41 -3.32 -4.89
N ARG A 11 -2.08 -2.18 -4.70
CA ARG A 11 -3.51 -2.07 -4.98
C ARG A 11 -3.84 -2.39 -6.44
N VAL A 12 -3.08 -1.82 -7.38
CA VAL A 12 -3.28 -2.05 -8.82
C VAL A 12 -3.01 -3.51 -9.18
N LYS A 13 -1.96 -4.11 -8.60
CA LYS A 13 -1.61 -5.52 -8.83
C LYS A 13 -2.69 -6.49 -8.35
N LEU A 14 -3.38 -6.14 -7.27
CA LEU A 14 -4.51 -6.89 -6.74
C LEU A 14 -5.84 -6.59 -7.45
N ILE A 15 -5.86 -5.64 -8.40
CA ILE A 15 -7.06 -5.20 -9.14
C ILE A 15 -8.15 -4.71 -8.17
N LEU A 16 -7.75 -3.90 -7.18
CA LEU A 16 -8.65 -3.35 -6.17
C LEU A 16 -8.87 -1.85 -6.37
N SER A 17 -10.09 -1.40 -6.09
CA SER A 17 -10.37 0.00 -5.82
C SER A 17 -9.70 0.45 -4.51
N GLN A 18 -9.60 1.76 -4.30
CA GLN A 18 -9.08 2.30 -3.03
C GLN A 18 -9.95 1.88 -1.84
N GLN A 19 -11.26 1.70 -2.04
CA GLN A 19 -12.17 1.24 -0.99
C GLN A 19 -11.92 -0.22 -0.63
N GLU A 20 -11.89 -1.12 -1.61
CA GLU A 20 -11.65 -2.55 -1.36
C GLU A 20 -10.26 -2.78 -0.74
N PHE A 21 -9.26 -1.98 -1.13
CA PHE A 21 -7.94 -2.06 -0.52
C PHE A 21 -7.91 -1.53 0.92
N ALA A 22 -8.73 -0.51 1.22
CA ALA A 22 -8.92 -0.03 2.58
C ALA A 22 -9.57 -1.13 3.45
N ASP A 23 -10.58 -1.81 2.91
CA ASP A 23 -11.27 -2.92 3.58
C ASP A 23 -10.31 -4.09 3.82
N LEU A 24 -9.48 -4.45 2.83
CA LEU A 24 -8.42 -5.47 2.95
C LEU A 24 -7.44 -5.16 4.08
N LEU A 25 -6.99 -3.91 4.19
CA LEU A 25 -6.04 -3.48 5.20
C LEU A 25 -6.69 -3.19 6.57
N ASN A 26 -8.03 -3.14 6.60
CA ASN A 26 -8.87 -2.70 7.72
C ASN A 26 -8.54 -1.26 8.17
N VAL A 27 -8.58 -0.33 7.21
CA VAL A 27 -8.35 1.10 7.40
C VAL A 27 -9.40 1.92 6.65
N SER A 28 -9.43 3.23 6.86
CA SER A 28 -10.36 4.09 6.11
C SER A 28 -9.89 4.31 4.67
N PHE A 29 -10.84 4.51 3.75
CA PHE A 29 -10.55 4.97 2.39
C PHE A 29 -9.64 6.22 2.38
N ALA A 30 -9.91 7.16 3.29
CA ALA A 30 -9.12 8.38 3.42
C ALA A 30 -7.65 8.11 3.74
N SER A 31 -7.35 7.03 4.47
CA SER A 31 -5.98 6.59 4.74
C SER A 31 -5.27 6.17 3.45
N ILE A 32 -5.90 5.32 2.64
CA ILE A 32 -5.36 4.89 1.34
C ILE A 32 -5.10 6.10 0.43
N ASN A 33 -6.08 6.99 0.29
CA ASN A 33 -5.95 8.20 -0.52
C ASN A 33 -4.76 9.07 -0.06
N ARG A 34 -4.60 9.29 1.25
CA ARG A 34 -3.48 10.09 1.78
C ARG A 34 -2.12 9.43 1.54
N TRP A 35 -2.04 8.10 1.59
CA TRP A 35 -0.80 7.37 1.30
C TRP A 35 -0.44 7.43 -0.18
N GLU A 36 -1.41 7.18 -1.08
CA GLU A 36 -1.17 7.23 -2.53
C GLU A 36 -0.88 8.64 -3.06
N THR A 37 -1.31 9.68 -2.34
CA THR A 37 -1.01 11.08 -2.66
C THR A 37 0.24 11.62 -1.95
N GLY A 38 0.95 10.79 -1.19
CA GLY A 38 2.17 11.19 -0.47
C GLY A 38 1.93 12.17 0.68
N LYS A 39 0.66 12.41 1.04
CA LYS A 39 0.30 13.35 2.11
C LYS A 39 0.66 12.80 3.48
N HIS A 40 0.57 11.50 3.68
CA HIS A 40 0.86 10.81 4.95
C HIS A 40 1.49 9.45 4.65
N GLU A 41 2.13 8.85 5.66
CA GLU A 41 2.61 7.47 5.60
C GLU A 41 1.74 6.51 6.42
N PRO A 42 1.77 5.20 6.12
CA PRO A 42 1.10 4.19 6.93
C PRO A 42 1.78 4.04 8.31
N THR A 43 1.01 3.61 9.31
CA THR A 43 1.58 3.27 10.63
C THR A 43 2.43 2.01 10.55
N ILE A 44 3.33 1.78 11.53
CA ILE A 44 4.20 0.58 11.57
C ILE A 44 3.41 -0.72 11.42
N LYS A 45 2.23 -0.82 12.05
CA LYS A 45 1.35 -1.99 11.94
C LYS A 45 0.93 -2.24 10.48
N ILE A 46 0.58 -1.19 9.75
CA ILE A 46 0.15 -1.30 8.35
C ILE A 46 1.34 -1.48 7.42
N LYS A 47 2.48 -0.81 7.68
CA LYS A 47 3.73 -1.01 6.94
C LYS A 47 4.14 -2.49 6.92
N ARG A 48 4.03 -3.19 8.05
CA ARG A 48 4.28 -4.65 8.11
C ARG A 48 3.34 -5.45 7.20
N LYS A 49 2.03 -5.16 7.23
CA LYS A 49 1.04 -5.80 6.34
C LYS A 49 1.33 -5.53 4.86
N ILE A 50 1.64 -4.29 4.50
CA ILE A 50 1.96 -3.91 3.12
C ILE A 50 3.19 -4.68 2.64
N VAL A 51 4.26 -4.73 3.45
CA VAL A 51 5.48 -5.48 3.11
C VAL A 51 5.20 -6.96 2.91
N GLU A 52 4.40 -7.57 3.77
CA GLU A 52 3.98 -8.97 3.63
C GLU A 52 3.21 -9.21 2.34
N LEU A 53 2.20 -8.37 2.06
CA LEU A 53 1.42 -8.44 0.82
C LEU A 53 2.29 -8.22 -0.42
N CYS A 54 3.23 -7.28 -0.39
CA CYS A 54 4.19 -7.05 -1.47
C CYS A 54 5.02 -8.30 -1.75
N LYS A 55 5.54 -8.96 -0.70
CA LYS A 55 6.32 -10.21 -0.85
C LYS A 55 5.48 -11.33 -1.47
N THR A 56 4.27 -11.55 -0.96
CA THR A 56 3.36 -12.59 -1.50
C THR A 56 2.97 -12.32 -2.95
N ASN A 57 2.90 -11.05 -3.34
CA ASN A 57 2.55 -10.64 -4.70
C ASN A 57 3.77 -10.36 -5.58
N ASN A 58 5.00 -10.73 -5.17
CA ASN A 58 6.23 -10.48 -5.94
C ASN A 58 6.36 -9.01 -6.38
N ILE A 59 6.19 -8.07 -5.45
CA ILE A 59 6.45 -6.64 -5.65
C ILE A 59 7.82 -6.31 -5.08
N ASP A 60 8.62 -5.61 -5.87
CA ASP A 60 9.94 -5.15 -5.45
C ASP A 60 9.80 -4.07 -4.37
N LEU A 61 10.52 -4.24 -3.27
CA LEU A 61 10.49 -3.33 -2.13
C LEU A 61 11.56 -2.24 -2.24
N GLU A 62 12.56 -2.45 -3.09
CA GLU A 62 13.65 -1.51 -3.33
C GLU A 62 13.34 -0.72 -4.60
N GLU A 63 13.54 0.61 -4.54
CA GLU A 63 13.55 1.40 -5.76
C GLU A 63 14.79 1.00 -6.54
N LYS A 64 14.62 0.52 -7.77
CA LYS A 64 15.74 0.46 -8.72
C LYS A 64 16.17 1.90 -9.00
N GLU A 65 17.35 2.27 -8.51
CA GLU A 65 18.11 3.44 -8.95
C GLU A 65 18.32 3.46 -10.47
#